data_AF-A3WZ93-F1
#
_entry.id   AF-A3WZ93-F1
#
_cell.length_a   1.000
_cell.length_b   1.000
_cell.length_c   1.000
_cell.angle_alpha   90.00
_cell.angle_beta   90.00
_cell.angle_gamma   90.00
#
_symmetry.space_group_name_H-M   'P 1'
#
loop_
_entity.id
_entity.type
_entity.pdbx_description
1 polymer ?
#
loop_
_entity_poly.entity_id
_entity_poly.type
_entity_poly.pdbx_seq_one_letter_code
_entity_poly.pdbx_strand_id
1 'polypeptide(L)' 'MDDPRQSGLGARTMEEFYRIRRLPPYVFEQINRAKAAARNAGADIIDLGMGNPDLPTPRHVIEKLKETLG' A
#
# COMPACT_ATOMS: atom_id res chain seq x y z
N MET A 1 9.14 -27.85 35.93
CA MET A 1 10.47 -27.49 35.39
C MET A 1 10.21 -26.43 34.36
N ASP A 2 10.08 -25.20 34.83
CA ASP A 2 9.76 -24.03 34.00
C ASP A 2 10.98 -23.66 33.13
N ASP A 3 10.78 -23.45 31.83
CA ASP A 3 11.85 -23.01 30.91
C ASP A 3 12.15 -21.51 31.15
N PRO A 4 13.37 -21.14 31.56
CA PRO A 4 13.72 -19.79 32.00
C PRO A 4 14.07 -18.81 30.86
N ARG A 5 13.68 -19.06 29.60
CA ARG A 5 14.21 -18.32 28.43
C ARG A 5 13.27 -17.34 27.73
N GLN A 6 12.15 -16.93 28.33
CA GLN A 6 11.20 -16.01 27.69
C GLN A 6 10.90 -14.71 28.45
N SER A 7 11.81 -14.23 29.29
CA SER A 7 11.78 -12.84 29.78
C SER A 7 12.93 -12.05 29.18
N GLY A 8 12.65 -11.15 28.22
CA GLY A 8 13.66 -10.15 27.84
C GLY A 8 13.69 -9.65 26.40
N LEU A 9 12.63 -9.75 25.59
CA LEU A 9 12.57 -8.94 24.37
C LEU A 9 12.10 -7.52 24.71
N GLY A 10 12.90 -6.83 25.54
CA GLY A 10 12.81 -5.39 25.72
C GLY A 10 12.91 -4.72 24.36
N ALA A 11 12.03 -3.74 24.13
CA ALA A 11 11.90 -3.01 22.89
C ALA A 11 13.27 -2.64 22.30
N ARG A 12 13.65 -3.28 21.18
CA ARG A 12 14.63 -2.70 20.28
C ARG A 12 14.01 -1.40 19.80
N THR A 13 14.44 -0.28 20.38
CA THR A 13 14.16 1.05 19.88
C THR A 13 14.60 1.07 18.43
N MET A 14 13.62 1.04 17.53
CA MET A 14 13.83 1.23 16.11
C MET A 14 14.59 2.55 15.95
N GLU A 15 15.85 2.51 15.54
CA GLU A 15 16.56 3.73 15.14
C GLU A 15 15.71 4.42 14.08
N GLU A 16 15.05 5.50 14.47
CA GLU A 16 13.96 6.05 13.70
C GLU A 16 14.55 6.70 12.44
N PHE A 17 14.30 6.09 11.28
CA PHE A 17 14.85 6.52 10.00
C PHE A 17 14.45 7.97 9.69
N TYR A 18 15.36 8.91 9.96
CA TYR A 18 15.12 10.36 9.90
C TYR A 18 14.55 10.85 8.56
N ARG A 19 14.83 10.16 7.45
CA ARG A 19 14.28 10.48 6.11
C ARG A 19 12.76 10.32 6.03
N ILE A 20 12.16 9.39 6.76
CA ILE A 20 10.72 9.14 6.74
C ILE A 20 9.95 10.34 7.30
N ARG A 21 10.47 11.01 8.34
CA ARG A 21 9.84 12.19 8.96
C ARG A 21 9.70 13.39 8.03
N ARG A 22 10.43 13.42 6.92
CA ARG A 22 10.40 14.51 5.92
C ARG A 22 9.48 14.23 4.74
N LEU A 23 8.92 13.02 4.64
CA LEU A 23 8.00 12.69 3.57
C LEU A 23 6.69 13.47 3.81
N PRO A 24 6.22 14.25 2.82
CA PRO A 24 4.92 14.88 2.93
C PRO A 24 3.83 13.81 3.01
N PRO A 25 2.68 14.10 3.62
CA PRO A 25 1.52 13.23 3.57
C PRO A 25 1.16 12.90 2.13
N TYR A 26 0.79 11.64 1.88
CA TYR A 26 0.34 11.22 0.56
C TYR A 26 -1.02 11.86 0.25
N VAL A 27 -1.01 12.94 -0.53
CA VAL A 27 -2.20 13.79 -0.79
C VAL A 27 -3.38 12.99 -1.37
N PHE A 28 -3.08 12.03 -2.25
CA PHE A 28 -4.09 11.20 -2.88
C PHE A 28 -4.81 10.25 -1.92
N GLU A 29 -4.23 9.99 -0.76
CA GLU A 29 -4.82 9.13 0.25
C GLU A 29 -6.15 9.72 0.77
N GLN A 30 -6.14 11.00 1.14
CA GLN A 30 -7.32 11.71 1.61
C GLN A 30 -8.36 11.87 0.49
N ILE A 31 -7.89 12.16 -0.72
CA ILE A 31 -8.75 12.28 -1.91
C ILE A 31 -9.43 10.93 -2.22
N ASN A 32 -8.71 9.82 -2.11
CA ASN A 32 -9.26 8.48 -2.33
C ASN A 32 -10.34 8.13 -1.31
N ARG A 33 -10.17 8.50 -0.03
CA ARG A 33 -11.22 8.35 0.99
C ARG A 33 -12.47 9.17 0.66
N ALA A 34 -12.30 10.43 0.30
CA ALA A 34 -13.41 11.31 -0.06
C ALA A 34 -14.15 10.80 -1.31
N LYS A 35 -13.42 10.38 -2.35
CA LYS A 35 -13.99 9.76 -3.57
C LYS A 35 -14.77 8.49 -3.23
N ALA A 36 -14.24 7.62 -2.37
CA ALA A 36 -14.92 6.39 -1.99
C ALA A 36 -16.23 6.68 -1.23
N ALA A 37 -16.23 7.63 -0.30
CA ALA A 37 -17.44 8.05 0.40
C ALA A 37 -18.50 8.63 -0.56
N ALA A 38 -18.10 9.49 -1.50
CA ALA A 38 -18.99 10.07 -2.49
C ALA A 38 -19.58 9.00 -3.44
N ARG A 39 -18.76 8.05 -3.92
CA ARG A 39 -19.23 6.92 -4.73
C ARG A 39 -20.25 6.06 -3.98
N ASN A 40 -19.99 5.78 -2.70
CA ASN A 40 -20.91 5.01 -1.86
C ASN A 40 -22.23 5.75 -1.60
N ALA A 41 -22.22 7.08 -1.65
CA ALA A 41 -23.42 7.92 -1.59
C ALA A 41 -24.17 8.03 -2.94
N GLY A 42 -23.70 7.33 -3.99
CA GLY A 42 -24.33 7.32 -5.31
C GLY A 42 -23.87 8.44 -6.25
N ALA A 43 -22.81 9.17 -5.91
CA ALA A 43 -22.24 10.16 -6.83
C ALA A 43 -21.53 9.48 -8.02
N ASP A 44 -21.77 9.99 -9.22
CA ASP A 44 -21.05 9.60 -10.43
C ASP A 44 -19.68 10.32 -10.47
N ILE A 45 -18.60 9.58 -10.19
CA ILE A 45 -17.26 10.14 -9.99
C ILE A 45 -16.34 9.72 -11.13
N ILE A 46 -15.96 10.70 -11.96
CA ILE A 46 -14.90 10.58 -12.97
C ILE A 46 -13.55 10.92 -12.32
N ASP A 47 -12.61 9.98 -12.33
CA ASP A 47 -11.33 10.08 -11.63
C ASP A 47 -10.15 10.18 -12.60
N LEU A 48 -9.68 11.41 -12.83
CA LEU A 48 -8.55 11.70 -13.72
C LEU A 48 -7.26 11.98 -12.94
N GLY A 49 -7.21 11.68 -11.63
CA GLY A 49 -6.15 12.17 -10.75
C GLY A 49 -4.90 11.29 -10.65
N MET A 50 -5.04 9.99 -10.91
CA MET A 50 -3.98 9.00 -10.60
C MET A 50 -3.15 8.55 -11.81
N GLY A 51 -3.67 8.70 -13.03
CA GLY A 51 -3.00 8.18 -14.24
C GLY A 51 -2.88 6.66 -14.28
N ASN A 52 -3.72 5.94 -13.53
CA ASN A 52 -3.74 4.48 -13.57
C ASN A 52 -4.28 4.02 -14.94
N PRO A 53 -3.60 3.10 -15.64
CA PRO A 53 -4.12 2.54 -16.87
C PRO A 53 -5.41 1.76 -16.60
N ASP A 54 -6.37 1.90 -17.50
CA ASP A 54 -7.64 1.17 -17.53
C ASP A 54 -7.51 -0.14 -18.32
N LEU A 55 -6.60 -0.19 -19.29
CA LEU A 55 -6.32 -1.36 -20.10
C LEU A 55 -5.58 -2.45 -19.31
N PRO A 56 -5.86 -3.73 -19.59
CA PRO A 56 -5.15 -4.84 -18.96
C PRO A 56 -3.67 -4.86 -19.38
N THR A 57 -2.83 -5.40 -18.50
CA THR A 57 -1.44 -5.69 -18.82
C THR A 57 -1.34 -6.57 -20.08
N PRO A 58 -0.42 -6.30 -21.02
CA PRO A 58 -0.27 -7.09 -22.24
C PRO A 58 -0.05 -8.58 -21.98
N ARG A 59 -0.70 -9.43 -22.78
CA ARG A 59 -0.72 -10.88 -22.59
C ARG A 59 0.67 -11.50 -22.49
N HIS A 60 1.61 -11.09 -23.33
CA HIS A 60 2.97 -11.65 -23.33
C HIS A 60 3.73 -11.39 -22.02
N VAL A 61 3.44 -10.29 -21.30
CA VAL A 61 4.04 -9.99 -19.99
C VAL A 61 3.48 -10.93 -18.92
N ILE A 62 2.16 -11.15 -18.94
CA ILE A 62 1.48 -12.05 -18.00
C ILE A 62 1.98 -13.49 -18.21
N GLU A 63 2.10 -13.95 -19.44
CA GLU A 63 2.59 -15.30 -19.74
C GLU A 63 4.05 -15.47 -19.28
N LYS A 64 4.91 -14.46 -19.49
CA LYS A 64 6.30 -14.53 -19.02
C LYS A 64 6.42 -14.59 -17.49
N LEU A 65 5.53 -13.88 -16.78
CA LEU A 65 5.46 -13.96 -15.32
C LEU A 65 5.08 -15.38 -14.86
N LYS A 66 4.06 -15.99 -15.48
CA LYS A 66 3.63 -17.37 -15.15
C LYS A 66 4.74 -18.40 -15.37
N GLU A 67 5.49 -18.30 -16.47
CA GLU A 67 6.65 -19.17 -16.73
C GLU A 67 7.68 -19.17 -15.60
N THR A 68 7.88 -18.02 -14.94
CA THR A 68 8.92 -17.85 -13.90
C THR A 68 8.45 -18.31 -12.52
N LEU A 69 7.14 -18.39 -12.31
CA LEU A 69 6.54 -18.82 -11.03
C LEU A 69 6.36 -20.33 -10.93
N GLY A 70 6.52 -21.08 -12.03
CA GLY A 70 6.54 -22.55 -12.06
C GLY A 70 7.89 -23.11 -11.60
#